data_AF-H2N086-F1
#
_entry.id   AF-H2N086-F1
#
_cell.length_a   1.000
_cell.length_b   1.000
_cell.length_c   1.000
_cell.angle_alpha   90.00
_cell.angle_beta   90.00
_cell.angle_gamma   90.00
#
_symmetry.space_group_name_H-M   'P 1'
#
loop_
_entity.id
_entity.type
_entity.pdbx_description
1 polymer ?
#
loop_
_entity_poly.entity_id
_entity_poly.type
_entity_poly.pdbx_seq_one_letter_code
_entity_poly.pdbx_strand_id
1 'polypeptide(L)'
;MTVCCAVCVDVHAGGGGGLHAGENNEQCCCLPGPTLLFQKASKGTRRGRSFYACSACRDRKDCSFFQWADEKVSESRLQAREAERRSQTPRFTQQELFTNLPAREQKFCVDCQLLLLPDEHRTHSAHRTTAVLDVQLRTPSLLLRPLDNKKSHAQFMFSQRSADFLLDALTALGFRKVLCIGTPRLHEAIQLRNLKQDQEPVKSLLLDIDFRYAQFYSGEEFCHYNMFNHHFFDGRAASDVLDAFIREDDGKKVVMVADPPFGGLVKPLAGSFSLISQTWRAGQRWRMPMLWIFPYFFEPRILDCLPSFTMLDYQVDYDNHPLYKHGKSGRKQSPVRIFTNISAKTVVLPKEEGYRFCSACQRYVSPLNKHCARCNICPSKDGREWRHCPACEKCVKPSWKHCPLCSRCALPDHPCGPGPQREGCFGCGSLQHKRRTCIEHACAYERVQTRVKNPFRLLETRLMNSSDITAPTAHVSNSRPGGQMWPAMSLYVARKSMKHFKNTIFF
;
A
#
# COMPACT_ATOMS: atom_id res chain seq x y z
N MET A 1 8.07 25.11 -4.16
CA MET A 1 7.56 23.85 -3.56
C MET A 1 6.15 23.61 -4.05
N THR A 2 5.96 22.63 -4.93
CA THR A 2 4.64 22.17 -5.39
C THR A 2 4.25 20.97 -4.54
N VAL A 3 3.14 21.03 -3.82
CA VAL A 3 2.61 19.91 -3.06
C VAL A 3 1.41 19.36 -3.82
N CYS A 4 1.48 18.11 -4.25
CA CYS A 4 0.37 17.39 -4.87
C CYS A 4 -0.39 16.63 -3.77
N CYS A 5 -1.70 16.85 -3.66
CA CYS A 5 -2.57 16.00 -2.86
C CYS A 5 -3.15 14.91 -3.77
N ALA A 6 -2.98 13.64 -3.42
CA ALA A 6 -3.76 12.56 -4.03
C ALA A 6 -5.19 12.63 -3.50
N VAL A 7 -6.15 12.65 -4.42
CA VAL A 7 -7.56 12.46 -4.14
C VAL A 7 -7.89 11.06 -4.63
N CYS A 8 -8.15 10.13 -3.71
CA CYS A 8 -8.79 8.87 -4.08
C CYS A 8 -10.22 9.26 -4.49
N VAL A 9 -10.57 9.09 -5.76
CA VAL A 9 -11.96 9.05 -6.17
C VAL A 9 -12.38 7.59 -5.98
N ASP A 10 -13.38 7.36 -5.13
CA ASP A 10 -13.96 6.03 -4.90
C ASP A 10 -14.42 5.43 -6.23
N VAL A 11 -13.91 4.25 -6.57
CA VAL A 11 -14.28 3.54 -7.81
C VAL A 11 -15.48 2.60 -7.60
N HIS A 12 -15.93 2.38 -6.36
CA HIS A 12 -17.08 1.50 -6.09
C HIS A 12 -18.08 2.13 -5.13
N ALA A 13 -18.97 2.94 -5.69
CA ALA A 13 -20.27 3.27 -5.09
C ALA A 13 -21.36 3.14 -6.17
N GLY A 14 -21.61 1.91 -6.63
CA GLY A 14 -22.77 1.57 -7.45
C GLY A 14 -23.84 0.94 -6.55
N GLY A 15 -24.74 1.77 -6.01
CA GLY A 15 -25.97 1.29 -5.38
C GLY A 15 -26.91 0.72 -6.43
N GLY A 16 -27.60 -0.37 -6.09
CA GLY A 16 -28.48 -1.12 -6.97
C GLY A 16 -29.52 -0.27 -7.70
N GLY A 17 -29.53 -0.42 -9.01
CA GLY A 17 -30.46 0.16 -9.96
C GLY A 17 -29.92 -0.16 -11.35
N GLY A 18 -30.51 -1.17 -12.01
CA GLY A 18 -30.04 -1.62 -13.31
C GLY A 18 -30.03 -0.47 -14.31
N LEU A 19 -28.84 -0.14 -14.82
CA LEU A 19 -28.58 0.69 -16.00
C LEU A 19 -27.09 0.52 -16.35
N HIS A 20 -26.85 0.16 -17.61
CA HIS A 20 -25.60 0.07 -18.38
C HIS A 20 -24.26 0.37 -17.68
N ALA A 21 -23.34 -0.60 -17.78
CA ALA A 21 -21.92 -0.44 -17.50
C ALA A 21 -21.36 0.79 -18.24
N GLY A 22 -21.05 1.85 -17.50
CA GLY A 22 -20.59 3.13 -18.05
C GLY A 22 -19.12 3.12 -18.46
N GLU A 23 -18.89 3.34 -19.75
CA GLU A 23 -17.65 3.29 -20.54
C GLU A 23 -16.53 4.32 -20.21
N ASN A 24 -16.46 4.92 -19.01
CA ASN A 24 -15.57 6.08 -18.77
C ASN A 24 -14.39 5.90 -17.81
N ASN A 25 -14.10 4.69 -17.28
CA ASN A 25 -13.09 4.54 -16.22
C ASN A 25 -11.84 3.71 -16.58
N GLU A 26 -11.81 3.03 -17.73
CA GLU A 26 -10.63 2.27 -18.20
C GLU A 26 -9.57 3.15 -18.89
N GLN A 27 -9.88 4.44 -19.11
CA GLN A 27 -9.08 5.36 -19.90
C GLN A 27 -7.80 5.86 -19.20
N CYS A 28 -7.67 5.64 -17.87
CA CYS A 28 -6.54 6.11 -17.07
C CYS A 28 -5.81 4.97 -16.34
N CYS A 29 -5.50 3.89 -17.05
CA CYS A 29 -4.70 2.78 -16.54
C CYS A 29 -3.25 2.87 -17.03
N CYS A 30 -2.30 2.57 -16.15
CA CYS A 30 -0.90 2.34 -16.45
C CYS A 30 -0.56 0.85 -16.25
N LEU A 31 0.70 0.46 -16.47
CA LEU A 31 1.12 -0.93 -16.33
C LEU A 31 0.81 -1.50 -14.93
N PRO A 32 1.05 -0.78 -13.81
CA PRO A 32 0.62 -1.24 -12.48
C PRO A 32 -0.89 -1.13 -12.19
N GLY A 33 -1.75 -0.98 -13.21
CA GLY A 33 -3.20 -0.85 -13.06
C GLY A 33 -3.70 0.60 -13.03
N PRO A 34 -4.90 0.85 -12.45
CA PRO A 34 -5.51 2.17 -12.39
C PRO A 34 -4.62 3.24 -11.75
N THR A 35 -4.62 4.43 -12.34
CA THR A 35 -3.82 5.56 -11.84
C THR A 35 -4.52 6.27 -10.68
N LEU A 36 -3.75 7.08 -9.93
CA LEU A 36 -4.31 7.95 -8.90
C LEU A 36 -4.53 9.35 -9.46
N LEU A 37 -5.63 9.98 -9.02
CA LEU A 37 -5.91 11.38 -9.31
C LEU A 37 -5.18 12.28 -8.30
N PHE A 38 -4.42 13.23 -8.81
CA PHE A 38 -3.69 14.22 -8.04
C PHE A 38 -4.21 15.61 -8.38
N GLN A 39 -4.20 16.52 -7.40
CA GLN A 39 -4.45 17.93 -7.65
C GLN A 39 -3.20 18.75 -7.35
N LYS A 40 -2.79 19.59 -8.32
CA LYS A 40 -1.69 20.54 -8.18
C LYS A 40 -2.26 21.91 -7.80
N ALA A 41 -2.00 22.34 -6.58
CA ALA A 41 -2.28 23.72 -6.16
C ALA A 41 -1.22 24.67 -6.75
N SER A 42 -1.65 25.71 -7.46
CA SER A 42 -0.79 26.82 -7.88
C SER A 42 -0.90 27.96 -6.87
N LYS A 43 0.21 28.64 -6.57
CA LYS A 43 0.19 29.81 -5.68
C LYS A 43 -0.77 30.86 -6.26
N GLY A 44 -1.79 31.24 -5.49
CA GLY A 44 -2.73 32.31 -5.84
C GLY A 44 -4.05 31.90 -6.49
N THR A 45 -4.24 30.63 -6.89
CA THR A 45 -5.53 30.16 -7.43
C THR A 45 -6.27 29.24 -6.45
N ARG A 46 -7.55 29.53 -6.18
CA ARG A 46 -8.41 28.71 -5.29
C ARG A 46 -8.70 27.31 -5.85
N ARG A 47 -8.56 27.08 -7.16
CA ARG A 47 -8.76 25.77 -7.80
C ARG A 47 -7.45 25.30 -8.43
N GLY A 48 -6.87 24.24 -7.89
CA GLY A 48 -5.76 23.52 -8.52
C GLY A 48 -6.23 22.69 -9.72
N ARG A 49 -5.33 22.39 -10.67
CA ARG A 49 -5.63 21.50 -11.82
C ARG A 49 -5.31 20.05 -11.47
N SER A 50 -6.22 19.13 -11.83
CA SER A 50 -6.10 17.72 -11.50
C SER A 50 -5.47 16.92 -12.64
N PHE A 51 -4.68 15.90 -12.30
CA PHE A 51 -4.00 15.01 -13.24
C PHE A 51 -3.90 13.59 -12.70
N TYR A 52 -3.88 12.61 -13.60
CA TYR A 52 -3.65 11.20 -13.32
C TYR A 52 -2.16 10.87 -13.40
N ALA A 53 -1.66 10.10 -12.45
CA ALA A 53 -0.30 9.55 -12.46
C ALA A 53 -0.25 8.16 -11.82
N CYS A 54 0.82 7.42 -12.10
CA CYS A 54 1.00 6.04 -11.64
C CYS A 54 0.79 5.90 -10.13
N SER A 55 0.07 4.85 -9.73
CA SER A 55 -0.25 4.54 -8.33
C SER A 55 0.94 3.91 -7.58
N ALA A 56 1.71 3.04 -8.25
CA ALA A 56 2.81 2.29 -7.67
C ALA A 56 4.19 2.91 -7.91
N CYS A 57 4.41 3.60 -9.04
CA CYS A 57 5.71 4.15 -9.41
C CYS A 57 5.74 5.67 -9.24
N ARG A 58 6.64 6.17 -8.39
CA ARG A 58 6.81 7.62 -8.18
C ARG A 58 7.75 8.28 -9.17
N ASP A 59 8.76 7.56 -9.65
CA ASP A 59 9.69 8.09 -10.65
C ASP A 59 9.07 7.96 -12.04
N ARG A 60 8.99 9.07 -12.77
CA ARG A 60 8.47 9.10 -14.15
C ARG A 60 9.34 8.30 -15.12
N LYS A 61 10.56 7.92 -14.71
CA LYS A 61 11.42 7.01 -15.46
C LYS A 61 10.93 5.57 -15.42
N ASP A 62 10.32 5.16 -14.30
CA ASP A 62 9.83 3.79 -14.10
C ASP A 62 8.40 3.65 -14.65
N CYS A 63 7.58 4.69 -14.51
CA CYS A 63 6.31 4.80 -15.22
C CYS A 63 6.07 6.25 -15.63
N SER A 64 6.13 6.52 -16.93
CA SER A 64 6.00 7.87 -17.50
C SER A 64 4.55 8.34 -17.60
N PHE A 65 3.58 7.56 -17.08
CA PHE A 65 2.17 7.87 -17.20
C PHE A 65 1.83 9.23 -16.57
N PHE A 66 1.26 10.10 -17.40
CA PHE A 66 0.72 11.39 -17.00
C PHE A 66 -0.41 11.77 -17.96
N GLN A 67 -1.51 12.25 -17.40
CA GLN A 67 -2.65 12.75 -18.16
C GLN A 67 -3.40 13.79 -17.33
N TRP A 68 -3.76 14.93 -17.90
CA TRP A 68 -4.61 15.87 -17.17
C TRP A 68 -6.05 15.34 -17.09
N ALA A 69 -6.75 15.63 -15.99
CA ALA A 69 -8.11 15.11 -15.80
C ALA A 69 -9.14 15.67 -16.80
N ASP A 70 -8.84 16.84 -17.37
CA ASP A 70 -9.62 17.53 -18.41
C ASP A 70 -9.13 17.21 -19.84
N GLU A 71 -8.06 16.44 -20.01
CA GLU A 71 -7.50 16.08 -21.31
C GLU A 71 -8.29 14.91 -21.93
N LYS A 72 -8.90 15.15 -23.10
CA LYS A 72 -9.47 14.08 -23.93
C LYS A 72 -8.34 13.30 -24.61
N VAL A 73 -8.38 11.97 -24.50
CA VAL A 73 -7.37 11.07 -25.07
C VAL A 73 -7.84 10.59 -26.44
N SER A 74 -6.96 10.59 -27.44
CA SER A 74 -7.26 10.00 -28.75
C SER A 74 -7.36 8.49 -28.67
N GLU A 75 -8.19 7.89 -29.53
CA GLU A 75 -8.35 6.43 -29.63
C GLU A 75 -7.01 5.73 -29.89
N SER A 76 -6.17 6.31 -30.76
CA SER A 76 -4.82 5.81 -31.04
C SER A 76 -3.94 5.70 -29.80
N ARG A 77 -4.05 6.65 -28.86
CA ARG A 77 -3.27 6.65 -27.62
C ARG A 77 -3.82 5.63 -26.62
N LEU A 78 -5.12 5.35 -26.64
CA LEU A 78 -5.73 4.26 -25.85
C LEU A 78 -5.26 2.89 -26.37
N GLN A 79 -5.31 2.67 -27.68
CA GLN A 79 -4.85 1.43 -28.31
C GLN A 79 -3.35 1.18 -28.04
N ALA A 80 -2.51 2.22 -28.13
CA ALA A 80 -1.09 2.11 -27.81
C ALA A 80 -0.85 1.68 -26.35
N ARG A 81 -1.61 2.24 -25.39
CA ARG A 81 -1.53 1.86 -23.97
C ARG A 81 -2.00 0.44 -23.73
N GLU A 82 -3.02 -0.01 -24.45
CA GLU A 82 -3.51 -1.38 -24.35
C GLU A 82 -2.51 -2.38 -24.93
N ALA A 83 -1.91 -2.07 -26.08
CA ALA A 83 -0.84 -2.88 -26.67
C ALA A 83 0.38 -2.98 -25.75
N GLU A 84 0.77 -1.88 -25.10
CA GLU A 84 1.86 -1.88 -24.10
C GLU A 84 1.52 -2.73 -22.86
N ARG A 85 0.27 -2.70 -22.38
CA ARG A 85 -0.18 -3.60 -21.30
C ARG A 85 -0.11 -5.06 -21.72
N ARG A 86 -0.66 -5.40 -22.89
CA ARG A 86 -0.69 -6.78 -23.41
C ARG A 86 0.71 -7.34 -23.66
N SER A 87 1.67 -6.52 -24.08
CA SER A 87 3.05 -6.96 -24.31
C SER A 87 3.83 -7.22 -23.03
N GLN A 88 3.39 -6.65 -21.90
CA GLN A 88 4.03 -6.79 -20.59
C GLN A 88 3.26 -7.70 -19.62
N THR A 89 2.10 -8.24 -20.02
CA THR A 89 1.40 -9.26 -19.23
C THR A 89 2.32 -10.49 -19.08
N PRO A 90 2.66 -10.88 -17.85
CA PRO A 90 3.49 -12.06 -17.62
C PRO A 90 2.83 -13.31 -18.21
N ARG A 91 3.61 -14.12 -18.94
CA ARG A 91 3.15 -15.39 -19.52
C ARG A 91 3.52 -16.56 -18.61
N PHE A 92 2.96 -16.65 -17.41
CA PHE A 92 3.32 -17.74 -16.50
C PHE A 92 2.10 -18.36 -15.85
N THR A 93 1.76 -19.57 -16.28
CA THR A 93 0.80 -20.48 -15.65
C THR A 93 1.40 -21.89 -15.69
N GLN A 94 2.52 -22.12 -15.00
CA GLN A 94 3.25 -23.39 -15.09
C GLN A 94 3.88 -23.88 -13.77
N GLN A 95 3.45 -23.38 -12.60
CA GLN A 95 3.97 -23.86 -11.31
C GLN A 95 3.71 -25.37 -11.13
N GLU A 96 2.50 -25.85 -11.44
CA GLU A 96 2.13 -27.27 -11.33
C GLU A 96 2.95 -28.17 -12.27
N LEU A 97 3.36 -27.64 -13.43
CA LEU A 97 4.22 -28.37 -14.36
C LEU A 97 5.64 -28.47 -13.84
N PHE A 98 6.12 -27.47 -13.11
CA PHE A 98 7.49 -27.43 -12.59
C PHE A 98 7.70 -28.35 -11.38
N THR A 99 6.78 -28.38 -10.42
CA THR A 99 6.89 -29.22 -9.20
C THR A 99 6.85 -30.72 -9.50
N ASN A 100 6.28 -31.13 -10.63
CA ASN A 100 6.25 -32.52 -11.08
C ASN A 100 7.52 -32.96 -11.84
N LEU A 101 8.46 -32.05 -12.10
CA LEU A 101 9.70 -32.40 -12.79
C LEU A 101 10.67 -33.12 -11.86
N PRO A 102 11.47 -34.08 -12.38
CA PRO A 102 12.60 -34.62 -11.65
C PRO A 102 13.57 -33.51 -11.20
N ALA A 103 14.11 -33.60 -9.98
CA ALA A 103 14.99 -32.57 -9.41
C ALA A 103 16.17 -32.16 -10.33
N ARG A 104 16.70 -33.08 -11.14
CA ARG A 104 17.79 -32.82 -12.12
C ARG A 104 17.38 -31.87 -13.26
N GLU A 105 16.08 -31.71 -13.49
CA GLU A 105 15.49 -30.89 -14.56
C GLU A 105 14.93 -29.57 -14.03
N GLN A 106 14.80 -29.42 -12.71
CA GLN A 106 14.35 -28.19 -12.08
C GLN A 106 15.48 -27.14 -12.06
N LYS A 107 15.48 -26.24 -13.05
CA LYS A 107 16.45 -25.15 -13.14
C LYS A 107 15.79 -23.79 -12.93
N PHE A 108 16.55 -22.86 -12.37
CA PHE A 108 16.19 -21.45 -12.28
C PHE A 108 17.21 -20.61 -13.05
N CYS A 109 16.73 -19.78 -13.97
CA CYS A 109 17.52 -18.78 -14.66
C CYS A 109 17.69 -17.54 -13.77
N VAL A 110 18.93 -17.30 -13.33
CA VAL A 110 19.28 -16.14 -12.52
C VAL A 110 19.14 -14.85 -13.32
N ASP A 111 19.45 -14.85 -14.61
CA ASP A 111 19.43 -13.64 -15.42
C ASP A 111 17.99 -13.20 -15.73
N CYS A 112 17.12 -14.15 -16.10
CA CYS A 112 15.71 -13.90 -16.39
C CYS A 112 14.80 -13.87 -15.16
N GLN A 113 15.25 -14.43 -14.03
CA GLN A 113 14.47 -14.60 -12.80
C GLN A 113 13.26 -15.54 -12.98
N LEU A 114 13.48 -16.63 -13.73
CA LEU A 114 12.46 -17.60 -14.13
C LEU A 114 12.84 -19.04 -13.76
N LEU A 115 11.89 -19.79 -13.23
CA LEU A 115 11.89 -21.25 -13.24
C LEU A 115 11.80 -21.72 -14.70
N LEU A 116 12.61 -22.70 -15.08
CA LEU A 116 12.71 -23.20 -16.45
C LEU A 116 12.13 -24.60 -16.57
N LEU A 117 11.23 -24.81 -17.53
CA LEU A 117 10.85 -26.14 -17.97
C LEU A 117 11.94 -26.77 -18.85
N PRO A 118 11.95 -28.11 -19.02
CA PRO A 118 13.00 -28.81 -19.77
C PRO A 118 13.21 -28.28 -21.19
N ASP A 119 12.13 -27.90 -21.88
CA ASP A 119 12.16 -27.37 -23.24
C ASP A 119 12.78 -25.96 -23.32
N GLU A 120 12.73 -25.19 -22.23
CA GLU A 120 13.26 -23.83 -22.15
C GLU A 120 14.76 -23.79 -21.84
N HIS A 121 15.35 -24.93 -21.46
CA HIS A 121 16.77 -25.01 -21.16
C HIS A 121 17.66 -24.62 -22.35
N ARG A 122 17.23 -24.94 -23.58
CA ARG A 122 18.00 -24.62 -24.79
C ARG A 122 18.06 -23.11 -25.05
N THR A 123 16.94 -22.42 -24.90
CA THR A 123 16.83 -20.96 -25.10
C THR A 123 17.52 -20.17 -23.99
N HIS A 124 17.78 -20.81 -22.84
CA HIS A 124 18.51 -20.24 -21.71
C HIS A 124 19.95 -20.77 -21.56
N SER A 125 20.48 -21.46 -22.59
CA SER A 125 21.84 -22.05 -22.55
C SER A 125 22.96 -21.03 -22.34
N ALA A 126 22.77 -19.79 -22.82
CA ALA A 126 23.70 -18.68 -22.63
C ALA A 126 23.51 -17.92 -21.30
N HIS A 127 22.47 -18.24 -20.53
CA HIS A 127 22.16 -17.57 -19.27
C HIS A 127 22.73 -18.34 -18.07
N ARG A 128 22.95 -17.62 -16.96
CA ARG A 128 23.32 -18.25 -15.69
C ARG A 128 22.12 -18.97 -15.11
N THR A 129 22.25 -20.29 -14.94
CA THR A 129 21.22 -21.14 -14.35
C THR A 129 21.75 -21.85 -13.08
N THR A 130 20.85 -22.15 -12.15
CA THR A 130 21.12 -22.94 -10.95
C THR A 130 20.09 -24.07 -10.84
N ALA A 131 20.49 -25.19 -10.25
CA ALA A 131 19.52 -26.19 -9.79
C ALA A 131 18.67 -25.58 -8.68
N VAL A 132 17.41 -26.02 -8.58
CA VAL A 132 16.46 -25.59 -7.56
C VAL A 132 16.27 -26.72 -6.55
N LEU A 133 16.47 -26.42 -5.27
CA LEU A 133 16.15 -27.32 -4.17
C LEU A 133 14.68 -27.14 -3.75
N ASP A 134 14.04 -28.19 -3.24
CA ASP A 134 12.66 -28.14 -2.73
C ASP A 134 12.45 -27.02 -1.70
N VAL A 135 13.42 -26.80 -0.82
CA VAL A 135 13.37 -25.71 0.16
C VAL A 135 13.35 -24.33 -0.51
N GLN A 136 14.06 -24.17 -1.64
CA GLN A 136 14.16 -22.91 -2.37
C GLN A 136 12.87 -22.57 -3.12
N LEU A 137 12.10 -23.57 -3.57
CA LEU A 137 10.75 -23.36 -4.11
C LEU A 137 9.79 -22.76 -3.07
N ARG A 138 10.04 -23.06 -1.78
CA ARG A 138 9.24 -22.55 -0.64
C ARG A 138 9.85 -21.31 0.02
N THR A 139 11.03 -20.89 -0.43
CA THR A 139 11.66 -19.63 -0.05
C THR A 139 12.08 -18.81 -1.29
N PRO A 140 11.13 -18.40 -2.17
CA PRO A 140 11.47 -17.75 -3.42
C PRO A 140 12.27 -16.47 -3.27
N SER A 141 12.12 -15.75 -2.15
CA SER A 141 12.90 -14.55 -1.85
C SER A 141 14.41 -14.79 -1.67
N LEU A 142 14.87 -16.04 -1.59
CA LEU A 142 16.29 -16.42 -1.66
C LEU A 142 16.78 -16.68 -3.09
N LEU A 143 15.88 -16.98 -4.03
CA LEU A 143 16.18 -17.15 -5.46
C LEU A 143 16.02 -15.85 -6.23
N LEU A 144 14.93 -15.14 -5.96
CA LEU A 144 14.59 -13.88 -6.59
C LEU A 144 15.49 -12.77 -6.04
N ARG A 145 16.17 -12.09 -6.95
CA ARG A 145 16.89 -10.85 -6.66
C ARG A 145 15.86 -9.80 -6.23
N PRO A 146 16.06 -9.13 -5.07
CA PRO A 146 15.15 -8.07 -4.63
C PRO A 146 15.08 -6.94 -5.66
N LEU A 147 13.87 -6.40 -5.85
CA LEU A 147 13.70 -5.19 -6.66
C LEU A 147 14.21 -3.98 -5.84
N ASP A 148 15.50 -3.65 -5.98
CA ASP A 148 16.15 -2.62 -5.15
C ASP A 148 15.86 -1.17 -5.62
N ASN A 149 14.95 -0.96 -6.57
CA ASN A 149 14.60 0.39 -7.01
C ASN A 149 13.78 1.10 -5.92
N LYS A 150 14.50 1.85 -5.07
CA LYS A 150 13.98 2.64 -3.93
C LYS A 150 12.81 3.58 -4.26
N LYS A 151 12.47 3.79 -5.54
CA LYS A 151 11.47 4.76 -6.01
C LYS A 151 10.23 4.17 -6.71
N SER A 152 10.24 2.90 -7.07
CA SER A 152 9.10 2.21 -7.72
C SER A 152 8.70 0.95 -6.97
N HIS A 153 9.61 -0.03 -6.89
CA HIS A 153 9.32 -1.35 -6.33
C HIS A 153 10.24 -1.69 -5.18
N ALA A 154 10.48 -0.77 -4.25
CA ALA A 154 11.41 -0.99 -3.14
C ALA A 154 10.94 -2.18 -2.28
N GLN A 155 11.50 -3.35 -2.55
CA GLN A 155 11.14 -4.59 -1.88
C GLN A 155 12.12 -4.79 -0.73
N PHE A 156 11.69 -4.47 0.48
CA PHE A 156 12.50 -4.71 1.67
C PHE A 156 12.15 -6.09 2.22
N MET A 157 13.13 -6.98 2.29
CA MET A 157 12.96 -8.33 2.80
C MET A 157 13.19 -8.33 4.30
N PHE A 158 12.19 -8.77 5.08
CA PHE A 158 12.39 -8.98 6.51
C PHE A 158 13.60 -9.87 6.75
N SER A 159 14.37 -9.51 7.78
CA SER A 159 15.33 -10.45 8.35
C SER A 159 14.60 -11.69 8.88
N GLN A 160 15.28 -12.82 8.90
CA GLN A 160 14.75 -14.07 9.46
C GLN A 160 14.18 -13.83 10.88
N ARG A 161 14.94 -13.14 11.73
CA ARG A 161 14.54 -12.77 13.10
C ARG A 161 13.20 -12.02 13.16
N SER A 162 12.98 -11.04 12.29
CA SER A 162 11.72 -10.29 12.28
C SER A 162 10.56 -11.10 11.71
N ALA A 163 10.80 -11.96 10.71
CA ALA A 163 9.78 -12.85 10.17
C ALA A 163 9.34 -13.89 11.21
N ASP A 164 10.29 -14.50 11.91
CA ASP A 164 10.04 -15.46 12.99
C ASP A 164 9.25 -14.82 14.14
N PHE A 165 9.68 -13.65 14.61
CA PHE A 165 8.96 -12.90 15.63
C PHE A 165 7.50 -12.62 15.23
N LEU A 166 7.26 -12.15 14.00
CA LEU A 166 5.90 -11.87 13.52
C LEU A 166 5.06 -13.15 13.54
N LEU A 167 5.62 -14.25 13.04
CA LEU A 167 4.94 -15.53 12.96
C LEU A 167 4.59 -16.10 14.35
N ASP A 168 5.54 -16.05 15.28
CA ASP A 168 5.37 -16.50 16.66
C ASP A 168 4.36 -15.63 17.41
N ALA A 169 4.45 -14.31 17.28
CA ALA A 169 3.53 -13.37 17.92
C ALA A 169 2.08 -13.57 17.41
N LEU A 170 1.89 -13.76 16.11
CA LEU A 170 0.55 -14.00 15.53
C LEU A 170 -0.04 -15.33 15.98
N THR A 171 0.77 -16.39 16.04
CA THR A 171 0.28 -17.69 16.50
C THR A 171 0.02 -17.75 17.99
N ALA A 172 0.83 -17.07 18.82
CA ALA A 172 0.56 -16.91 20.24
C ALA A 172 -0.76 -16.17 20.52
N LEU A 173 -1.18 -15.28 19.61
CA LEU A 173 -2.49 -14.60 19.64
C LEU A 173 -3.64 -15.47 19.11
N GLY A 174 -3.35 -16.67 18.61
CA GLY A 174 -4.31 -17.62 18.06
C GLY A 174 -4.73 -17.36 16.62
N PHE A 175 -3.96 -16.55 15.86
CA PHE A 175 -4.21 -16.39 14.43
C PHE A 175 -3.73 -17.62 13.66
N ARG A 176 -4.59 -18.10 12.76
CA ARG A 176 -4.30 -19.25 11.89
C ARG A 176 -4.52 -18.96 10.41
N LYS A 177 -4.94 -17.74 10.08
CA LYS A 177 -5.06 -17.24 8.71
C LYS A 177 -4.36 -15.88 8.61
N VAL A 178 -3.31 -15.79 7.81
CA VAL A 178 -2.50 -14.57 7.67
C VAL A 178 -2.56 -14.07 6.23
N LEU A 179 -3.26 -12.94 6.03
CA LEU A 179 -3.25 -12.23 4.76
C LEU A 179 -1.96 -11.39 4.66
N CYS A 180 -1.03 -11.85 3.84
CA CYS A 180 0.29 -11.27 3.65
C CYS A 180 0.25 -10.26 2.50
N ILE A 181 0.30 -8.95 2.78
CA ILE A 181 0.30 -7.90 1.75
C ILE A 181 1.70 -7.31 1.62
N GLY A 182 2.40 -7.62 0.53
CA GLY A 182 3.78 -7.19 0.31
C GLY A 182 4.78 -7.79 1.32
N THR A 183 4.49 -8.98 1.87
CA THR A 183 5.29 -9.62 2.92
C THR A 183 5.73 -11.04 2.55
N PRO A 184 6.47 -11.23 1.44
CA PRO A 184 6.83 -12.55 0.94
C PRO A 184 7.60 -13.39 1.95
N ARG A 185 8.55 -12.79 2.71
CA ARG A 185 9.32 -13.50 3.76
C ARG A 185 8.46 -14.05 4.89
N LEU A 186 7.36 -13.39 5.23
CA LEU A 186 6.43 -13.89 6.26
C LEU A 186 5.61 -15.05 5.70
N HIS A 187 5.14 -14.94 4.45
CA HIS A 187 4.46 -16.04 3.76
C HIS A 187 5.37 -17.28 3.69
N GLU A 188 6.62 -17.12 3.28
CA GLU A 188 7.61 -18.22 3.24
C GLU A 188 7.85 -18.85 4.62
N ALA A 189 8.00 -18.04 5.66
CA ALA A 189 8.18 -18.54 7.03
C ALA A 189 6.98 -19.38 7.49
N ILE A 190 5.75 -18.98 7.13
CA ILE A 190 4.53 -19.76 7.38
C ILE A 190 4.59 -21.11 6.67
N GLN A 191 4.91 -21.11 5.37
CA GLN A 191 5.00 -22.32 4.56
C GLN A 191 6.04 -23.30 5.11
N LEU A 192 7.22 -22.81 5.48
CA LEU A 192 8.28 -23.61 6.08
C LEU A 192 7.89 -24.20 7.44
N ARG A 193 7.20 -23.42 8.29
CA ARG A 193 6.77 -23.92 9.60
C ARG A 193 5.72 -25.02 9.46
N ASN A 194 4.79 -24.89 8.50
CA ASN A 194 3.77 -25.92 8.26
C ASN A 194 4.37 -27.29 7.87
N LEU A 195 5.58 -27.33 7.30
CA LEU A 195 6.28 -28.58 6.98
C LEU A 195 6.78 -29.35 8.21
N LYS A 196 7.06 -28.66 9.32
CA LYS A 196 7.53 -29.32 10.54
C LYS A 196 6.45 -30.16 11.20
N GLN A 197 5.17 -29.87 10.89
CA GLN A 197 3.99 -30.57 11.43
C GLN A 197 3.97 -30.69 12.96
N ASP A 198 4.66 -29.78 13.65
CA ASP A 198 4.77 -29.72 15.11
C ASP A 198 3.67 -28.87 15.76
N GLN A 199 3.03 -28.00 14.97
CA GLN A 199 1.95 -27.12 15.38
C GLN A 199 0.80 -27.15 14.37
N GLU A 200 -0.37 -26.67 14.79
CA GLU A 200 -1.50 -26.52 13.87
C GLU A 200 -1.13 -25.60 12.70
N PRO A 201 -1.39 -26.01 11.44
CA PRO A 201 -1.00 -25.25 10.27
C PRO A 201 -1.62 -23.85 10.24
N VAL A 202 -0.85 -22.91 9.69
CA VAL A 202 -1.30 -21.54 9.42
C VAL A 202 -1.50 -21.37 7.92
N LYS A 203 -2.70 -20.97 7.50
CA LYS A 203 -3.01 -20.64 6.11
C LYS A 203 -2.51 -19.22 5.81
N SER A 204 -1.89 -19.01 4.64
CA SER A 204 -1.45 -17.70 4.21
C SER A 204 -1.76 -17.43 2.74
N LEU A 205 -2.21 -16.22 2.44
CA LEU A 205 -2.41 -15.71 1.08
C LEU A 205 -1.48 -14.50 0.87
N LEU A 206 -0.65 -14.53 -0.17
CA LEU A 206 0.25 -13.45 -0.53
C LEU A 206 -0.35 -12.55 -1.61
N LEU A 207 -0.58 -11.29 -1.27
CA LEU A 207 -0.91 -10.23 -2.22
C LEU A 207 0.34 -9.38 -2.47
N ASP A 208 0.93 -9.46 -3.66
CA ASP A 208 2.13 -8.69 -4.01
C ASP A 208 2.04 -8.13 -5.43
N ILE A 209 2.75 -7.03 -5.66
CA ILE A 209 2.89 -6.41 -6.99
C ILE A 209 3.99 -7.11 -7.81
N ASP A 210 4.89 -7.84 -7.16
CA ASP A 210 5.93 -8.61 -7.81
C ASP A 210 5.38 -9.93 -8.35
N PHE A 211 4.92 -9.91 -9.60
CA PHE A 211 4.34 -11.08 -10.27
C PHE A 211 5.30 -12.28 -10.34
N ARG A 212 6.61 -12.10 -10.12
CA ARG A 212 7.59 -13.19 -10.14
C ARG A 212 7.31 -14.26 -9.08
N TYR A 213 6.53 -13.97 -8.05
CA TYR A 213 6.09 -14.98 -7.08
C TYR A 213 5.03 -15.94 -7.63
N ALA A 214 4.31 -15.59 -8.70
CA ALA A 214 3.28 -16.43 -9.31
C ALA A 214 3.83 -17.75 -9.89
N GLN A 215 5.14 -17.84 -10.14
CA GLN A 215 5.77 -19.09 -10.59
C GLN A 215 6.02 -20.08 -9.44
N PHE A 216 5.92 -19.64 -8.18
CA PHE A 216 6.23 -20.44 -6.99
C PHE A 216 5.01 -20.80 -6.14
N TYR A 217 3.89 -20.11 -6.33
CA TYR A 217 2.67 -20.24 -5.53
C TYR A 217 1.44 -20.44 -6.41
N SER A 218 0.48 -21.21 -5.90
CA SER A 218 -0.75 -21.49 -6.64
C SER A 218 -1.67 -20.27 -6.65
N GLY A 219 -2.72 -20.31 -7.47
CA GLY A 219 -3.76 -19.27 -7.48
C GLY A 219 -4.49 -19.09 -6.14
N GLU A 220 -4.40 -20.06 -5.23
CA GLU A 220 -4.97 -19.97 -3.88
C GLU A 220 -4.00 -19.38 -2.85
N GLU A 221 -2.70 -19.32 -3.18
CA GLU A 221 -1.63 -18.87 -2.29
C GLU A 221 -1.07 -17.50 -2.67
N PHE A 222 -1.26 -17.07 -3.92
CA PHE A 222 -0.79 -15.80 -4.44
C PHE A 222 -1.83 -15.09 -5.31
N CYS A 223 -1.93 -13.77 -5.17
CA CYS A 223 -2.60 -12.92 -6.15
C CYS A 223 -1.71 -11.74 -6.53
N HIS A 224 -1.61 -11.49 -7.84
CA HIS A 224 -0.95 -10.29 -8.34
C HIS A 224 -1.84 -9.08 -8.02
N TYR A 225 -1.34 -8.21 -7.15
CA TYR A 225 -2.14 -7.17 -6.49
C TYR A 225 -1.37 -5.87 -6.29
N ASN A 226 -2.00 -4.74 -6.59
CA ASN A 226 -1.49 -3.41 -6.30
C ASN A 226 -2.20 -2.79 -5.09
N MET A 227 -1.47 -2.70 -3.98
CA MET A 227 -1.94 -2.15 -2.71
C MET A 227 -2.20 -0.63 -2.69
N PHE A 228 -1.79 0.13 -3.71
CA PHE A 228 -2.04 1.58 -3.77
C PHE A 228 -3.40 1.95 -4.36
N ASN A 229 -4.01 1.04 -5.12
CA ASN A 229 -5.28 1.27 -5.82
C ASN A 229 -6.26 0.10 -5.65
N HIS A 230 -5.91 -0.92 -4.85
CA HIS A 230 -6.72 -2.12 -4.63
C HIS A 230 -7.02 -2.88 -5.95
N HIS A 231 -6.07 -2.90 -6.88
CA HIS A 231 -6.25 -3.55 -8.17
C HIS A 231 -5.71 -4.98 -8.17
N PHE A 232 -6.54 -5.92 -8.63
CA PHE A 232 -6.18 -7.30 -8.94
C PHE A 232 -5.94 -7.43 -10.44
N PHE A 233 -4.75 -7.87 -10.82
CA PHE A 233 -4.36 -7.94 -12.24
C PHE A 233 -5.06 -9.08 -12.97
N ASP A 234 -5.40 -10.16 -12.27
CA ASP A 234 -6.19 -11.29 -12.79
C ASP A 234 -7.71 -11.06 -12.63
N GLY A 235 -8.10 -9.82 -12.34
CA GLY A 235 -9.49 -9.40 -12.27
C GLY A 235 -10.29 -10.08 -11.16
N ARG A 236 -11.54 -10.45 -11.48
CA ARG A 236 -12.49 -11.01 -10.50
C ARG A 236 -12.00 -12.31 -9.87
N ALA A 237 -11.37 -13.20 -10.64
CA ALA A 237 -10.90 -14.49 -10.12
C ALA A 237 -9.96 -14.33 -8.91
N ALA A 238 -8.97 -13.42 -9.00
CA ALA A 238 -8.07 -13.15 -7.88
C ALA A 238 -8.75 -12.41 -6.72
N SER A 239 -9.72 -11.54 -7.00
CA SER A 239 -10.52 -10.90 -5.95
C SER A 239 -11.39 -11.92 -5.20
N ASP A 240 -11.95 -12.92 -5.91
CA ASP A 240 -12.77 -13.97 -5.33
C ASP A 240 -11.93 -14.89 -4.42
N VAL A 241 -10.66 -15.14 -4.78
CA VAL A 241 -9.70 -15.84 -3.90
C VAL A 241 -9.49 -15.09 -2.58
N LEU A 242 -9.30 -13.76 -2.63
CA LEU A 242 -9.21 -12.96 -1.40
C LEU A 242 -10.49 -13.06 -0.58
N ASP A 243 -11.65 -12.89 -1.22
CA ASP A 243 -12.96 -12.92 -0.56
C ASP A 243 -13.21 -14.27 0.13
N ALA A 244 -12.93 -15.38 -0.57
CA ALA A 244 -13.00 -16.72 -0.03
C ALA A 244 -12.03 -16.88 1.15
N PHE A 245 -10.78 -16.42 1.02
CA PHE A 245 -9.78 -16.51 2.08
C PHE A 245 -10.21 -15.76 3.35
N ILE A 246 -10.75 -14.54 3.25
CA ILE A 246 -11.10 -13.75 4.44
C ILE A 246 -12.46 -14.11 5.02
N ARG A 247 -13.38 -14.69 4.23
CA ARG A 247 -14.75 -15.05 4.68
C ARG A 247 -14.94 -16.52 5.03
N GLU A 248 -14.02 -17.40 4.64
CA GLU A 248 -14.06 -18.81 5.03
C GLU A 248 -14.19 -18.92 6.56
N ASP A 249 -15.34 -19.46 6.98
CA ASP A 249 -15.78 -19.61 8.35
C ASP A 249 -15.44 -21.01 8.85
N ASP A 250 -14.14 -21.23 9.09
CA ASP A 250 -13.58 -22.47 9.65
C ASP A 250 -13.26 -22.31 11.15
N GLY A 251 -13.84 -21.29 11.80
CA GLY A 251 -13.56 -20.92 13.18
C GLY A 251 -12.16 -20.31 13.40
N LYS A 252 -11.33 -20.15 12.37
CA LYS A 252 -9.97 -19.62 12.51
C LYS A 252 -9.93 -18.10 12.47
N LYS A 253 -9.08 -17.52 13.32
CA LYS A 253 -8.87 -16.07 13.35
C LYS A 253 -7.98 -15.62 12.19
N VAL A 254 -8.44 -14.57 11.49
CA VAL A 254 -7.74 -13.92 10.37
C VAL A 254 -7.03 -12.64 10.84
N VAL A 255 -5.82 -12.40 10.35
CA VAL A 255 -5.05 -11.16 10.52
C VAL A 255 -4.46 -10.70 9.20
N MET A 256 -4.46 -9.39 8.96
CA MET A 256 -3.78 -8.77 7.82
C MET A 256 -2.42 -8.24 8.24
N VAL A 257 -1.36 -8.58 7.51
CA VAL A 257 0.00 -8.08 7.74
C VAL A 257 0.49 -7.40 6.47
N ALA A 258 0.77 -6.10 6.55
CA ALA A 258 1.15 -5.30 5.39
C ALA A 258 2.50 -4.61 5.60
N ASP A 259 3.38 -4.71 4.61
CA ASP A 259 4.64 -3.97 4.54
C ASP A 259 4.78 -3.22 3.21
N PRO A 260 4.05 -2.11 3.05
CA PRO A 260 4.08 -1.33 1.82
C PRO A 260 5.40 -0.58 1.65
N PRO A 261 5.81 -0.24 0.42
CA PRO A 261 7.04 0.50 0.20
C PRO A 261 6.96 1.88 0.89
N PHE A 262 8.01 2.26 1.63
CA PHE A 262 8.03 3.47 2.46
C PHE A 262 7.89 4.78 1.69
N GLY A 263 8.21 4.73 0.39
CA GLY A 263 7.92 5.80 -0.55
C GLY A 263 6.44 5.94 -0.86
N GLY A 264 5.55 5.10 -0.37
CA GLY A 264 4.13 5.13 -0.66
C GLY A 264 3.37 6.37 -0.15
N LEU A 265 2.19 6.60 -0.70
CA LEU A 265 1.23 7.55 -0.14
C LEU A 265 0.38 6.83 0.92
N VAL A 266 0.49 7.26 2.18
CA VAL A 266 -0.22 6.65 3.33
C VAL A 266 -1.74 6.57 3.13
N LYS A 267 -2.33 7.60 2.50
CA LYS A 267 -3.78 7.68 2.30
C LYS A 267 -4.33 6.61 1.34
N PRO A 268 -3.82 6.46 0.11
CA PRO A 268 -4.20 5.35 -0.77
C PRO A 268 -4.03 3.97 -0.12
N LEU A 269 -2.90 3.73 0.55
CA LEU A 269 -2.66 2.47 1.28
C LEU A 269 -3.74 2.21 2.34
N ALA A 270 -4.01 3.19 3.20
CA ALA A 270 -5.06 3.09 4.20
C ALA A 270 -6.45 2.86 3.58
N GLY A 271 -6.71 3.44 2.41
CA GLY A 271 -7.93 3.20 1.63
C GLY A 271 -8.06 1.74 1.21
N SER A 272 -7.03 1.18 0.56
CA SER A 272 -7.01 -0.23 0.15
C SER A 272 -7.13 -1.19 1.33
N PHE A 273 -6.44 -0.94 2.44
CA PHE A 273 -6.59 -1.75 3.66
C PHE A 273 -7.98 -1.64 4.28
N SER A 274 -8.61 -0.47 4.19
CA SER A 274 -9.98 -0.26 4.65
C SER A 274 -11.00 -1.01 3.80
N LEU A 275 -10.80 -1.09 2.48
CA LEU A 275 -11.65 -1.89 1.58
C LEU A 275 -11.61 -3.37 1.97
N ILE A 276 -10.41 -3.95 2.10
CA ILE A 276 -10.24 -5.34 2.56
C ILE A 276 -10.91 -5.56 3.92
N SER A 277 -10.70 -4.63 4.87
CA SER A 277 -11.30 -4.69 6.20
C SER A 277 -12.83 -4.59 6.18
N GLN A 278 -13.42 -3.89 5.21
CA GLN A 278 -14.87 -3.79 5.03
C GLN A 278 -15.44 -5.08 4.45
N THR A 279 -14.77 -5.66 3.45
CA THR A 279 -15.14 -6.94 2.85
C THR A 279 -15.13 -8.07 3.88
N TRP A 280 -14.17 -8.07 4.79
CA TRP A 280 -14.14 -8.99 5.95
C TRP A 280 -15.27 -8.71 6.95
N ARG A 281 -15.55 -7.43 7.26
CA ARG A 281 -16.60 -7.05 8.22
C ARG A 281 -18.01 -7.41 7.75
N ALA A 282 -18.27 -7.52 6.46
CA ALA A 282 -19.59 -7.91 5.95
C ALA A 282 -20.13 -9.23 6.56
N GLY A 283 -19.25 -10.06 7.15
CA GLY A 283 -19.63 -11.25 7.94
C GLY A 283 -19.21 -11.22 9.42
N GLN A 284 -18.71 -10.11 9.97
CA GLN A 284 -18.07 -10.06 11.30
C GLN A 284 -18.46 -8.81 12.11
N ARG A 285 -18.60 -8.96 13.43
CA ARG A 285 -18.94 -7.83 14.34
C ARG A 285 -17.77 -6.91 14.64
N TRP A 286 -16.54 -7.42 14.51
CA TRP A 286 -15.31 -6.73 14.95
C TRP A 286 -14.63 -6.00 13.79
N ARG A 287 -13.49 -5.33 14.08
CA ARG A 287 -12.59 -4.81 13.04
C ARG A 287 -11.54 -5.85 12.71
N MET A 288 -11.15 -5.97 11.44
CA MET A 288 -10.13 -6.93 11.02
C MET A 288 -8.82 -6.63 11.76
N PRO A 289 -8.26 -7.60 12.51
CA PRO A 289 -6.95 -7.43 13.13
C PRO A 289 -5.88 -7.16 12.07
N MET A 290 -5.04 -6.16 12.30
CA MET A 290 -4.06 -5.71 11.31
C MET A 290 -2.72 -5.34 11.94
N LEU A 291 -1.64 -5.73 11.29
CA LEU A 291 -0.29 -5.20 11.49
C LEU A 291 0.13 -4.45 10.22
N TRP A 292 0.30 -3.13 10.32
CA TRP A 292 0.89 -2.29 9.29
C TRP A 292 2.31 -1.93 9.69
N ILE A 293 3.27 -2.49 8.98
CA ILE A 293 4.70 -2.29 9.20
C ILE A 293 5.12 -1.05 8.41
N PHE A 294 5.59 -0.01 9.12
CA PHE A 294 5.92 1.27 8.49
C PHE A 294 6.87 2.12 9.36
N PRO A 295 7.57 3.12 8.80
CA PRO A 295 8.48 3.95 9.60
C PRO A 295 7.76 4.81 10.64
N TYR A 296 8.29 4.87 11.87
CA TYR A 296 7.62 5.52 13.01
C TYR A 296 7.25 6.99 12.78
N PHE A 297 7.99 7.71 11.92
CA PHE A 297 7.76 9.13 11.66
C PHE A 297 6.51 9.40 10.81
N PHE A 298 5.88 8.35 10.25
CA PHE A 298 4.59 8.44 9.59
C PHE A 298 3.39 8.26 10.52
N GLU A 299 3.61 7.96 11.81
CA GLU A 299 2.55 7.73 12.81
C GLU A 299 1.42 8.76 12.75
N PRO A 300 1.65 10.10 12.71
CA PRO A 300 0.54 11.05 12.64
C PRO A 300 -0.35 10.84 11.41
N ARG A 301 0.24 10.54 10.25
CA ARG A 301 -0.52 10.33 9.01
C ARG A 301 -1.26 9.00 9.01
N ILE A 302 -0.70 7.97 9.66
CA ILE A 302 -1.37 6.68 9.82
C ILE A 302 -2.57 6.84 10.74
N LEU A 303 -2.40 7.49 11.90
CA LEU A 303 -3.48 7.72 12.86
C LEU A 303 -4.57 8.65 12.32
N ASP A 304 -4.22 9.64 11.47
CA ASP A 304 -5.19 10.46 10.74
C ASP A 304 -6.13 9.60 9.86
N CYS A 305 -5.63 8.47 9.34
CA CYS A 305 -6.41 7.58 8.47
C CYS A 305 -7.06 6.42 9.25
N LEU A 306 -6.37 5.89 10.26
CA LEU A 306 -6.74 4.73 11.06
C LEU A 306 -6.55 5.06 12.57
N PRO A 307 -7.49 5.81 13.19
CA PRO A 307 -7.31 6.32 14.56
C PRO A 307 -7.24 5.26 15.66
N SER A 308 -7.71 4.04 15.40
CA SER A 308 -7.67 2.96 16.39
C SER A 308 -6.31 2.24 16.46
N PHE A 309 -5.32 2.69 15.69
CA PHE A 309 -4.02 2.03 15.64
C PHE A 309 -3.13 2.53 16.78
N THR A 310 -2.25 1.67 17.24
CA THR A 310 -1.18 1.99 18.18
C THR A 310 0.14 1.48 17.62
N MET A 311 1.24 2.17 17.96
CA MET A 311 2.58 1.79 17.51
C MET A 311 3.27 0.93 18.57
N LEU A 312 3.67 -0.28 18.19
CA LEU A 312 4.50 -1.15 19.03
C LEU A 312 5.96 -0.67 19.00
N ASP A 313 6.70 -0.97 20.07
CA ASP A 313 8.12 -0.61 20.19
C ASP A 313 9.06 -1.55 19.41
N TYR A 314 8.55 -2.66 18.87
CA TYR A 314 9.36 -3.64 18.13
C TYR A 314 9.99 -3.02 16.90
N GLN A 315 11.29 -3.20 16.77
CA GLN A 315 12.11 -2.69 15.68
C GLN A 315 12.20 -3.75 14.60
N VAL A 316 11.48 -3.55 13.49
CA VAL A 316 11.48 -4.48 12.36
C VAL A 316 12.75 -4.29 11.54
N ASP A 317 13.46 -5.38 11.28
CA ASP A 317 14.74 -5.41 10.57
C ASP A 317 14.65 -6.04 9.19
N TYR A 318 15.53 -5.58 8.28
CA TYR A 318 15.53 -5.98 6.88
C TYR A 318 16.92 -6.39 6.38
N ASP A 319 16.99 -7.49 5.62
CA ASP A 319 18.24 -8.06 5.12
C ASP A 319 18.87 -7.28 3.97
N ASN A 320 18.12 -6.44 3.26
CA ASN A 320 18.62 -5.74 2.06
C ASN A 320 18.63 -4.20 2.18
N HIS A 321 18.42 -3.62 3.37
CA HIS A 321 18.46 -2.16 3.54
C HIS A 321 19.69 -1.62 4.30
N PRO A 322 20.50 -0.72 3.72
CA PRO A 322 21.72 -0.21 4.36
C PRO A 322 21.48 0.68 5.60
N LEU A 323 20.25 1.19 5.81
CA LEU A 323 19.92 2.04 6.96
C LEU A 323 18.91 1.39 7.94
N TYR A 324 18.36 0.22 7.62
CA TYR A 324 17.32 -0.47 8.42
C TYR A 324 17.80 -1.87 8.86
N LYS A 325 19.02 -1.90 9.39
CA LYS A 325 19.68 -3.11 9.91
C LYS A 325 20.26 -2.85 11.30
N HIS A 326 20.20 -3.85 12.16
CA HIS A 326 21.10 -3.95 13.31
C HIS A 326 22.53 -4.29 12.83
N GLY A 327 23.54 -3.49 13.22
CA GLY A 327 24.94 -3.77 12.87
C GLY A 327 25.94 -2.63 13.08
N LYS A 328 27.23 -2.93 12.90
CA LYS A 328 28.36 -1.97 13.06
C LYS A 328 28.44 -0.94 11.92
N SER A 329 27.86 -1.24 10.75
CA SER A 329 27.82 -0.36 9.58
C SER A 329 26.37 0.00 9.23
N GLY A 330 25.81 0.98 9.93
CA GLY A 330 24.44 1.47 9.74
C GLY A 330 23.98 2.38 10.89
N ARG A 331 22.73 2.88 10.84
CA ARG A 331 22.08 3.39 12.08
C ARG A 331 21.99 2.20 13.04
N LYS A 332 22.34 2.37 14.32
CA LYS A 332 22.32 1.28 15.32
C LYS A 332 20.94 0.59 15.49
N GLN A 333 19.87 1.15 14.92
CA GLN A 333 18.47 0.78 15.15
C GLN A 333 17.63 1.08 13.90
N SER A 334 16.74 0.16 13.52
CA SER A 334 15.76 0.35 12.46
C SER A 334 14.72 1.42 12.87
N PRO A 335 14.23 2.30 11.97
CA PRO A 335 13.13 3.21 12.21
C PRO A 335 11.76 2.59 11.89
N VAL A 336 11.70 1.34 11.45
CA VAL A 336 10.45 0.66 11.07
C VAL A 336 9.80 0.03 12.30
N ARG A 337 8.51 0.27 12.49
CA ARG A 337 7.69 -0.20 13.62
C ARG A 337 6.43 -0.88 13.10
N ILE A 338 5.72 -1.54 14.00
CA ILE A 338 4.44 -2.16 13.74
C ILE A 338 3.34 -1.24 14.27
N PHE A 339 2.42 -0.83 13.40
CA PHE A 339 1.18 -0.17 13.75
C PHE A 339 0.03 -1.18 13.74
N THR A 340 -0.76 -1.25 14.80
CA THR A 340 -1.79 -2.29 14.92
C THR A 340 -3.03 -1.80 15.66
N ASN A 341 -4.20 -2.35 15.33
CA ASN A 341 -5.42 -2.24 16.12
C ASN A 341 -5.59 -3.37 17.15
N ILE A 342 -4.63 -4.29 17.24
CA ILE A 342 -4.55 -5.30 18.30
C ILE A 342 -4.05 -4.61 19.57
N SER A 343 -4.54 -5.07 20.73
CA SER A 343 -4.09 -4.54 22.02
C SER A 343 -2.57 -4.68 22.19
N ALA A 344 -1.86 -3.56 22.38
CA ALA A 344 -0.42 -3.59 22.60
C ALA A 344 0.00 -4.37 23.85
N LYS A 345 -0.93 -4.60 24.79
CA LYS A 345 -0.71 -5.43 25.98
C LYS A 345 -0.53 -6.91 25.63
N THR A 346 -1.24 -7.40 24.61
CA THR A 346 -1.28 -8.83 24.27
C THR A 346 -0.14 -9.22 23.32
N VAL A 347 0.48 -8.26 22.65
CA VAL A 347 1.64 -8.52 21.79
C VAL A 347 2.92 -8.56 22.64
N VAL A 348 3.35 -9.76 22.99
CA VAL A 348 4.58 -10.00 23.75
C VAL A 348 5.79 -9.78 22.85
N LEU A 349 6.72 -8.91 23.27
CA LEU A 349 7.97 -8.70 22.56
C LEU A 349 9.11 -9.56 23.15
N PRO A 350 10.08 -10.00 22.32
CA PRO A 350 11.10 -10.96 22.71
C PRO A 350 12.02 -10.43 23.82
N LYS A 351 12.11 -11.16 24.93
CA LYS A 351 12.88 -10.75 26.11
C LYS A 351 14.38 -10.87 25.87
N GLU A 352 14.78 -11.88 25.10
CA GLU A 352 16.12 -12.18 24.62
C GLU A 352 16.72 -11.04 23.78
N GLU A 353 15.86 -10.23 23.15
CA GLU A 353 16.27 -9.00 22.44
C GLU A 353 16.33 -7.76 23.36
N GLY A 354 16.02 -7.92 24.64
CA GLY A 354 16.07 -6.87 25.67
C GLY A 354 14.78 -6.09 25.87
N TYR A 355 13.67 -6.44 25.21
CA TYR A 355 12.38 -5.78 25.44
C TYR A 355 11.84 -6.11 26.84
N ARG A 356 11.12 -5.15 27.44
CA ARG A 356 10.53 -5.29 28.77
C ARG A 356 9.09 -4.81 28.80
N PHE A 357 8.27 -5.38 29.66
CA PHE A 357 6.90 -4.90 29.87
C PHE A 357 6.89 -3.62 30.72
N CYS A 358 6.14 -2.60 30.30
CA CYS A 358 5.87 -1.42 31.10
C CYS A 358 4.45 -1.51 31.68
N SER A 359 4.35 -1.67 33.00
CA SER A 359 3.07 -1.78 33.71
C SER A 359 2.22 -0.50 33.60
N ALA A 360 2.81 0.68 33.70
CA ALA A 360 2.07 1.94 33.59
C ALA A 360 1.41 2.12 32.21
N CYS A 361 2.13 1.79 31.14
CA CYS A 361 1.62 1.91 29.76
C CYS A 361 0.95 0.64 29.23
N GLN A 362 0.93 -0.45 30.00
CA GLN A 362 0.41 -1.78 29.61
C GLN A 362 0.89 -2.25 28.22
N ARG A 363 2.20 -2.12 27.94
CA ARG A 363 2.81 -2.51 26.66
C ARG A 363 4.27 -2.87 26.82
N TYR A 364 4.80 -3.67 25.90
CA TYR A 364 6.24 -3.93 25.83
C TYR A 364 6.98 -2.75 25.19
N VAL A 365 8.17 -2.46 25.72
CA VAL A 365 8.99 -1.32 25.33
C VAL A 365 10.45 -1.71 25.16
N SER A 366 11.14 -0.97 24.29
CA SER A 366 12.59 -1.07 24.13
C SER A 366 13.30 -0.75 25.46
N PRO A 367 14.47 -1.37 25.76
CA PRO A 367 15.14 -1.18 27.04
C PRO A 367 15.44 0.30 27.34
N LEU A 368 15.84 1.07 26.32
CA LEU A 368 16.16 2.50 26.43
C LEU A 368 14.91 3.42 26.40
N ASN A 369 13.72 2.89 26.16
CA ASN A 369 12.48 3.66 26.20
C ASN A 369 11.96 3.76 27.65
N LYS A 370 12.50 4.72 28.41
CA LYS A 370 12.11 4.95 29.80
C LYS A 370 10.73 5.60 29.88
N HIS A 371 9.91 5.14 30.83
CA HIS A 371 8.62 5.73 31.11
C HIS A 371 8.80 7.14 31.70
N CYS A 372 8.11 8.12 31.12
CA CYS A 372 8.05 9.47 31.67
C CYS A 372 6.80 9.61 32.56
N ALA A 373 7.00 9.64 33.87
CA ALA A 373 5.90 9.79 34.84
C ALA A 373 5.09 11.08 34.64
N ARG A 374 5.73 12.17 34.19
CA ARG A 374 5.05 13.46 33.96
C ARG A 374 4.10 13.44 32.75
N CYS A 375 4.50 12.75 31.69
CA CYS A 375 3.66 12.61 30.49
C CYS A 375 2.81 11.33 30.51
N ASN A 376 3.04 10.45 31.49
CA ASN A 376 2.47 9.10 31.60
C ASN A 376 2.58 8.26 30.31
N ILE A 377 3.74 8.34 29.64
CA ILE A 377 4.02 7.61 28.41
C ILE A 377 5.45 7.08 28.39
N CYS A 378 5.70 6.03 27.61
CA CYS A 378 7.04 5.66 27.15
C CYS A 378 7.28 6.36 25.79
N PRO A 379 7.99 7.51 25.75
CA PRO A 379 7.93 8.46 24.65
C PRO A 379 8.90 8.16 23.51
N SER A 380 9.91 7.33 23.74
CA SER A 380 10.94 7.09 22.73
C SER A 380 10.39 6.30 21.56
N LYS A 381 10.61 6.82 20.35
CA LYS A 381 10.23 6.15 19.08
C LYS A 381 11.44 5.62 18.33
N ASP A 382 12.62 6.13 18.65
CA ASP A 382 13.87 5.84 17.95
C ASP A 382 14.89 5.13 18.84
N GLY A 383 14.39 4.40 19.86
CA GLY A 383 15.14 3.53 20.76
C GLY A 383 16.28 4.20 21.54
N ARG A 384 16.27 5.54 21.64
CA ARG A 384 17.14 6.32 22.52
C ARG A 384 16.38 6.80 23.74
N GLU A 385 17.07 7.14 24.82
CA GLU A 385 16.41 7.76 25.96
C GLU A 385 15.98 9.20 25.61
N TRP A 386 14.67 9.46 25.64
CA TRP A 386 14.10 10.79 25.46
C TRP A 386 13.99 11.50 26.80
N ARG A 387 14.01 12.83 26.77
CA ARG A 387 13.92 13.66 27.98
C ARG A 387 12.65 14.49 28.00
N HIS A 388 12.07 14.66 29.17
CA HIS A 388 10.94 15.56 29.36
C HIS A 388 11.44 17.02 29.39
N CYS A 389 10.81 17.90 28.61
CA CYS A 389 11.02 19.34 28.69
C CYS A 389 9.90 19.97 29.52
N PRO A 390 10.18 20.51 30.72
CA PRO A 390 9.14 21.12 31.57
C PRO A 390 8.45 22.31 30.89
N ALA A 391 9.21 23.19 30.24
CA ALA A 391 8.67 24.38 29.58
C ALA A 391 7.78 24.07 28.36
N CYS A 392 7.90 22.88 27.76
CA CYS A 392 7.03 22.46 26.66
C CYS A 392 6.03 21.37 27.08
N GLU A 393 6.09 20.92 28.34
CA GLU A 393 5.29 19.82 28.91
C GLU A 393 5.26 18.56 28.04
N LYS A 394 6.38 18.25 27.38
CA LYS A 394 6.46 17.13 26.44
C LYS A 394 7.83 16.47 26.44
N CYS A 395 7.83 15.19 26.12
CA CYS A 395 9.05 14.44 25.88
C CYS A 395 9.63 14.75 24.49
N VAL A 396 10.93 14.94 24.43
CA VAL A 396 11.66 15.29 23.21
C VAL A 396 12.91 14.43 23.06
N LYS A 397 13.39 14.32 21.82
CA LYS A 397 14.65 13.64 21.50
C LYS A 397 15.81 14.24 22.32
N PRO A 398 16.81 13.43 22.71
CA PRO A 398 17.92 13.90 23.52
C PRO A 398 18.73 15.03 22.83
N SER A 399 18.78 15.03 21.50
CA SER A 399 19.46 16.08 20.72
C SER A 399 18.71 17.41 20.64
N TRP A 400 17.46 17.49 21.09
CA TRP A 400 16.65 18.71 21.02
C TRP A 400 16.80 19.53 22.29
N LYS A 401 17.00 20.84 22.18
CA LYS A 401 17.07 21.81 23.28
C LYS A 401 15.86 22.75 23.24
N HIS A 402 15.40 23.21 24.40
CA HIS A 402 14.35 24.24 24.47
C HIS A 402 14.96 25.59 24.08
N CYS A 403 14.35 26.26 23.10
CA CYS A 403 14.71 27.62 22.72
C CYS A 403 13.76 28.60 23.41
N PRO A 404 14.26 29.45 24.33
CA PRO A 404 13.42 30.45 25.02
C PRO A 404 12.80 31.46 24.05
N LEU A 405 13.55 31.88 23.03
CA LEU A 405 13.08 32.87 22.04
C LEU A 405 11.93 32.35 21.19
N CYS A 406 11.91 31.04 20.89
CA CYS A 406 10.88 30.43 20.06
C CYS A 406 9.82 29.68 20.89
N SER A 407 9.97 29.63 22.21
CA SER A 407 9.15 28.86 23.15
C SER A 407 8.87 27.42 22.70
N ARG A 408 9.88 26.76 22.10
CA ARG A 408 9.76 25.39 21.58
C ARG A 408 11.07 24.63 21.64
N CYS A 409 10.98 23.31 21.81
CA CYS A 409 12.11 22.44 21.58
C CYS A 409 12.42 22.30 20.09
N ALA A 410 13.70 22.40 19.75
CA ALA A 410 14.23 22.22 18.40
C ALA A 410 15.68 21.71 18.45
N LEU A 411 16.27 21.43 17.28
CA LEU A 411 17.71 21.18 17.19
C LEU A 411 18.49 22.47 17.56
N PRO A 412 19.74 22.36 18.08
CA PRO A 412 20.53 23.52 18.45
C PRO A 412 20.63 24.57 17.33
N ASP A 413 20.93 24.13 16.11
CA ASP A 413 21.16 24.99 14.94
C ASP A 413 19.87 25.31 14.16
N HIS A 414 18.72 25.35 14.84
CA HIS A 414 17.46 25.72 14.19
C HIS A 414 17.38 27.24 13.94
N PRO A 415 16.72 27.68 12.86
CA PRO A 415 16.46 29.09 12.65
C PRO A 415 15.49 29.62 13.72
N CYS A 416 15.95 30.58 14.53
CA CYS A 416 15.15 31.31 15.51
C CYS A 416 14.42 32.51 14.89
N GLY A 417 13.32 32.93 15.52
CA GLY A 417 12.45 34.02 15.06
C GLY A 417 11.11 33.52 14.52
N PRO A 418 10.26 34.41 13.97
CA PRO A 418 9.12 34.01 13.14
C PRO A 418 9.68 33.32 11.89
N GLY A 419 10.00 32.02 12.01
CA GLY A 419 10.46 31.21 10.90
C GLY A 419 9.46 31.32 9.74
N PRO A 420 9.86 31.00 8.49
CA PRO A 420 9.00 31.16 7.34
C PRO A 420 7.64 30.55 7.67
N GLN A 421 6.62 31.41 7.81
CA GLN A 421 5.27 30.92 8.00
C GLN A 421 5.05 29.99 6.81
N ARG A 422 4.81 28.70 7.07
CA ARG A 422 4.16 27.88 6.04
C ARG A 422 2.75 28.44 5.99
N GLU A 423 2.60 29.51 5.23
CA GLU A 423 1.38 30.26 5.04
C GLU A 423 0.36 29.27 4.50
N GLY A 424 -0.58 28.89 5.37
CA GLY A 424 -1.81 28.27 4.96
C GLY A 424 -2.00 26.76 5.05
N CYS A 425 -3.27 26.44 4.79
CA CYS A 425 -3.84 25.13 4.69
C CYS A 425 -3.68 24.67 3.25
N PHE A 426 -2.83 23.67 3.05
CA PHE A 426 -2.66 23.02 1.75
C PHE A 426 -3.89 22.23 1.29
N GLY A 427 -4.90 22.05 2.15
CA GLY A 427 -6.16 21.39 1.79
C GLY A 427 -7.09 22.32 1.02
N CYS A 428 -7.33 23.52 1.55
CA CYS A 428 -8.24 24.51 0.93
C CYS A 428 -7.52 25.70 0.27
N GLY A 429 -6.19 25.75 0.34
CA GLY A 429 -5.37 26.86 -0.18
C GLY A 429 -5.40 28.15 0.64
N SER A 430 -6.14 28.21 1.76
CA SER A 430 -6.24 29.40 2.60
C SER A 430 -4.93 29.65 3.35
N LEU A 431 -4.40 30.88 3.32
CA LEU A 431 -3.21 31.28 4.08
C LEU A 431 -3.46 31.50 5.58
N GLN A 432 -4.73 31.59 6.00
CA GLN A 432 -5.12 32.03 7.34
C GLN A 432 -5.13 30.94 8.42
N HIS A 433 -5.05 29.66 8.05
CA HIS A 433 -5.08 28.57 9.02
C HIS A 433 -4.19 27.41 8.55
N LYS A 434 -3.81 26.50 9.46
CA LYS A 434 -3.07 25.28 9.11
C LYS A 434 -4.06 24.16 8.76
N ARG A 435 -3.65 23.15 8.00
CA ARG A 435 -4.51 22.01 7.58
C ARG A 435 -5.36 21.42 8.72
N ARG A 436 -4.78 21.27 9.91
CA ARG A 436 -5.44 20.71 11.10
C ARG A 436 -6.59 21.54 11.67
N THR A 437 -6.68 22.82 11.29
CA THR A 437 -7.75 23.76 11.69
C THR A 437 -8.61 24.16 10.49
N CYS A 438 -8.61 23.34 9.43
CA CYS A 438 -9.36 23.60 8.21
C CYS A 438 -10.80 23.07 8.30
N ILE A 439 -11.77 23.98 8.28
CA ILE A 439 -13.20 23.68 8.40
C ILE A 439 -13.70 22.90 7.18
N GLU A 440 -13.18 23.16 5.97
CA GLU A 440 -13.53 22.38 4.77
C GLU A 440 -13.12 20.90 4.89
N HIS A 441 -12.03 20.62 5.59
CA HIS A 441 -11.58 19.25 5.88
C HIS A 441 -12.33 18.62 7.06
N ALA A 442 -12.79 19.40 8.03
CA ALA A 442 -13.64 18.93 9.13
C ALA A 442 -15.04 18.55 8.64
N CYS A 443 -15.66 19.36 7.77
CA CYS A 443 -16.98 19.07 7.17
C CYS A 443 -16.98 17.90 6.18
N ALA A 444 -15.85 17.57 5.54
CA ALA A 444 -15.77 16.39 4.67
C ALA A 444 -15.95 15.08 5.45
N TYR A 445 -15.60 15.06 6.75
CA TYR A 445 -15.79 13.90 7.61
C TYR A 445 -17.26 13.73 8.06
N GLU A 446 -17.98 14.83 8.30
CA GLU A 446 -19.40 14.79 8.66
C GLU A 446 -20.34 14.50 7.48
N ARG A 447 -20.00 14.95 6.26
CA ARG A 447 -20.80 14.63 5.06
C ARG A 447 -20.75 13.15 4.65
N VAL A 448 -19.74 12.41 5.09
CA VAL A 448 -19.67 10.95 4.93
C VAL A 448 -20.59 10.25 5.95
N GLN A 449 -20.77 10.80 7.16
CA GLN A 449 -21.67 10.20 8.15
C GLN A 449 -23.16 10.49 7.91
N THR A 450 -23.51 11.66 7.38
CA THR A 450 -24.92 12.00 7.16
C THR A 450 -25.54 11.33 5.93
N ARG A 451 -24.74 10.81 4.99
CA ARG A 451 -25.23 9.96 3.88
C ARG A 451 -25.40 8.48 4.23
N VAL A 452 -24.98 8.05 5.42
CA VAL A 452 -25.08 6.65 5.90
C VAL A 452 -26.28 6.45 6.83
N LYS A 453 -26.98 7.52 7.23
CA LYS A 453 -28.23 7.39 8.00
C LYS A 453 -29.44 7.55 7.08
N ASN A 454 -30.00 6.39 6.75
CA ASN A 454 -31.41 6.13 6.43
C ASN A 454 -31.80 5.98 4.95
N PRO A 455 -31.79 4.74 4.39
CA PRO A 455 -32.60 4.39 3.21
C PRO A 455 -33.99 3.81 3.59
N PHE A 456 -34.31 3.63 4.87
CA PHE A 456 -35.58 3.02 5.31
C PHE A 456 -36.54 4.04 5.90
N ARG A 457 -37.01 4.98 5.06
CA ARG A 457 -38.26 5.70 5.33
C ARG A 457 -38.83 6.35 4.07
N LEU A 458 -39.05 5.57 3.02
CA LEU A 458 -39.87 5.95 1.86
C LEU A 458 -40.32 4.68 1.13
N LEU A 459 -41.03 3.80 1.84
CA LEU A 459 -41.70 2.63 1.25
C LEU A 459 -43.03 2.29 1.94
N GLU A 460 -43.62 3.26 2.64
CA GLU A 460 -45.02 3.21 3.09
C GLU A 460 -45.71 4.49 2.69
N THR A 461 -46.01 4.61 1.40
CA THR A 461 -47.07 5.48 0.85
C THR A 461 -47.23 5.16 -0.64
N ARG A 462 -47.54 3.90 -0.93
CA ARG A 462 -48.20 3.48 -2.18
C ARG A 462 -49.21 2.39 -1.87
N LEU A 463 -50.23 2.78 -1.12
CA LEU A 463 -51.56 2.18 -1.21
C LEU A 463 -52.55 3.33 -1.08
N MET A 464 -52.84 3.99 -2.21
CA MET A 464 -54.14 4.57 -2.55
C MET A 464 -54.01 5.33 -3.89
N ASN A 465 -54.92 4.99 -4.81
CA ASN A 465 -55.25 5.61 -6.11
C ASN A 465 -54.28 5.27 -7.26
N SER A 466 -54.60 4.37 -8.20
CA SER A 466 -55.53 4.53 -9.35
C SER A 466 -55.27 5.86 -10.08
N SER A 467 -55.11 5.95 -11.39
CA SER A 467 -55.37 5.08 -12.53
C SER A 467 -54.78 5.83 -13.77
N ASP A 468 -54.68 5.13 -14.90
CA ASP A 468 -54.77 5.70 -16.25
C ASP A 468 -53.54 6.21 -17.03
N ILE A 469 -53.43 5.62 -18.25
CA ILE A 469 -53.07 6.21 -19.56
C ILE A 469 -51.67 5.90 -20.17
N THR A 470 -51.69 4.84 -21.00
CA THR A 470 -51.18 4.63 -22.39
C THR A 470 -49.76 5.05 -22.84
N ALA A 471 -49.11 4.09 -23.52
CA ALA A 471 -47.91 4.22 -24.36
C ALA A 471 -48.17 4.90 -25.73
N PRO A 472 -47.12 5.35 -26.44
CA PRO A 472 -46.87 4.74 -27.77
C PRO A 472 -45.39 4.56 -28.20
N THR A 473 -45.17 3.41 -28.84
CA THR A 473 -44.39 3.03 -30.04
C THR A 473 -43.20 3.83 -30.61
N ALA A 474 -42.25 3.04 -31.10
CA ALA A 474 -40.99 3.33 -31.79
C ALA A 474 -41.12 3.88 -33.23
N HIS A 475 -40.06 4.52 -33.72
CA HIS A 475 -39.75 4.59 -35.16
C HIS A 475 -38.23 4.53 -35.41
N VAL A 476 -37.86 3.63 -36.32
CA VAL A 476 -36.54 3.41 -36.92
C VAL A 476 -36.46 4.21 -38.23
N SER A 477 -35.31 4.82 -38.54
CA SER A 477 -34.93 5.11 -39.93
C SER A 477 -33.42 5.05 -40.15
N ASN A 478 -33.06 4.26 -41.17
CA ASN A 478 -31.74 4.08 -41.76
C ASN A 478 -31.33 5.30 -42.61
N SER A 479 -30.03 5.59 -42.68
CA SER A 479 -29.35 5.96 -43.94
C SER A 479 -27.83 6.10 -43.78
N ARG A 480 -27.10 5.33 -44.59
CA ARG A 480 -25.75 5.61 -45.16
C ARG A 480 -25.97 6.13 -46.61
N PRO A 481 -24.96 6.44 -47.46
CA PRO A 481 -23.49 6.40 -47.34
C PRO A 481 -22.74 7.63 -47.97
N GLY A 482 -21.40 7.58 -47.95
CA GLY A 482 -20.49 8.35 -48.82
C GLY A 482 -19.47 9.13 -48.00
N GLY A 483 -18.15 8.93 -48.05
CA GLY A 483 -17.30 8.48 -49.15
C GLY A 483 -16.48 9.67 -49.64
N GLN A 484 -15.26 9.89 -49.14
CA GLN A 484 -14.19 10.61 -49.83
C GLN A 484 -12.84 10.49 -49.08
N MET A 485 -11.77 10.63 -49.84
CA MET A 485 -10.47 9.98 -49.68
C MET A 485 -9.36 11.04 -49.88
N TRP A 486 -8.30 11.00 -49.05
CA TRP A 486 -6.94 11.61 -49.16
C TRP A 486 -6.75 13.15 -48.95
N PRO A 487 -5.52 13.66 -48.65
CA PRO A 487 -4.24 12.99 -48.35
C PRO A 487 -3.48 13.52 -47.10
N ALA A 488 -2.36 12.84 -46.84
CA ALA A 488 -1.31 13.11 -45.86
C ALA A 488 -0.71 14.54 -45.88
N MET A 489 -0.36 15.04 -44.69
CA MET A 489 0.75 15.98 -44.51
C MET A 489 1.62 15.57 -43.31
N SER A 490 2.89 15.34 -43.64
CA SER A 490 4.04 15.20 -42.76
C SER A 490 4.27 16.46 -41.93
N LEU A 491 4.65 16.34 -40.66
CA LEU A 491 5.33 17.41 -39.91
C LEU A 491 6.19 16.84 -38.76
N TYR A 492 7.46 16.65 -39.12
CA TYR A 492 8.66 17.08 -38.40
C TYR A 492 8.75 17.02 -36.86
N VAL A 493 9.80 16.31 -36.47
CA VAL A 493 10.46 16.26 -35.17
C VAL A 493 10.97 17.64 -34.72
N ALA A 494 10.69 18.00 -33.46
CA ALA A 494 11.49 18.98 -32.72
C ALA A 494 11.76 18.50 -31.28
N ARG A 495 12.95 17.91 -31.09
CA ARG A 495 13.59 17.74 -29.79
C ARG A 495 14.14 19.10 -29.32
N LYS A 496 13.81 19.53 -28.10
CA LYS A 496 14.71 20.42 -27.32
C LYS A 496 14.49 20.29 -25.82
N SER A 497 15.50 19.68 -25.20
CA SER A 497 16.22 20.04 -23.96
C SER A 497 15.42 20.56 -22.75
N MET A 498 15.52 19.82 -21.64
CA MET A 498 15.71 20.43 -20.31
C MET A 498 16.52 19.48 -19.41
N LYS A 499 17.84 19.72 -19.36
CA LYS A 499 18.74 19.27 -18.30
C LYS A 499 18.74 20.30 -17.18
N HIS A 500 19.08 19.84 -15.96
CA HIS A 500 19.32 20.55 -14.71
C HIS A 500 18.09 20.74 -13.81
N PHE A 501 17.97 19.87 -12.79
CA PHE A 501 18.05 20.29 -11.39
C PHE A 501 18.34 19.05 -10.52
N LYS A 502 19.59 18.95 -10.06
CA LYS A 502 20.05 18.00 -9.04
C LYS A 502 19.77 18.59 -7.65
N ASN A 503 19.52 17.67 -6.71
CA ASN A 503 19.63 17.79 -5.26
C ASN A 503 18.68 18.80 -4.59
N THR A 504 17.94 18.33 -3.58
CA THR A 504 17.89 18.90 -2.22
C THR A 504 16.67 18.38 -1.44
N ILE A 505 16.98 17.54 -0.43
CA ILE A 505 16.36 17.41 0.91
C ILE A 505 15.14 16.48 1.12
N PHE A 506 15.47 15.38 1.78
CA PHE A 506 14.70 14.62 2.78
C PHE A 506 14.20 15.52 3.92
N PHE A 507 12.91 15.47 4.27
CA PHE A 507 12.37 15.44 5.64
C PHE A 507 10.84 15.29 5.61
#